data_AF-A0A399PT99-F1
#
_entry.id   AF-A0A399PT99-F1
#
_cell.length_a   1.000
_cell.length_b   1.000
_cell.length_c   1.000
_cell.angle_alpha   90.00
_cell.angle_beta   90.00
_cell.angle_gamma   90.00
#
_symmetry.space_group_name_H-M   'P 1'
#
loop_
_entity.id
_entity.type
_entity.pdbx_description
1 polymer ?
#
loop_
_entity_poly.entity_id
_entity_poly.type
_entity_poly.pdbx_seq_one_letter_code
_entity_poly.pdbx_strand_id
1 'polypeptide(L)'
;MKTSLSQLSSQTLQKPLSKPAVCSPSVAFFFAWKKGVQIAGLRYFGDGSQEGFKRSDCRWHLRPNLRAIKKNFEVLTNQERVFLAALVSFFNADEGGDLLKQSGVRGLSDLGILTFEQCDVIAGLIMNNHAW
;
A
#
# COMPACT_ATOMS: atom_id res chain seq x y z
N MET A 1 -37.05 34.44 11.62
CA MET A 1 -36.36 34.03 10.38
C MET A 1 -35.48 32.84 10.70
N LYS A 2 -35.76 31.68 10.11
CA LYS A 2 -34.95 30.47 10.22
C LYS A 2 -33.96 30.46 9.06
N THR A 3 -32.67 30.34 9.33
CA THR A 3 -31.71 29.91 8.31
C THR A 3 -30.81 28.86 8.91
N SER A 4 -31.14 27.61 8.56
CA SER A 4 -30.34 26.41 8.75
C SER A 4 -29.15 26.46 7.80
N LEU A 5 -27.93 26.37 8.32
CA LEU A 5 -26.76 25.97 7.53
C LEU A 5 -26.36 24.56 7.97
N SER A 6 -27.15 23.62 7.48
CA SER A 6 -26.87 22.20 7.47
C SER A 6 -25.69 21.90 6.54
N GLN A 7 -24.80 21.03 7.02
CA GLN A 7 -24.11 20.02 6.21
C GLN A 7 -23.10 20.51 5.16
N LEU A 8 -21.88 20.82 5.60
CA LEU A 8 -20.70 20.52 4.78
C LEU A 8 -20.28 19.07 5.08
N SER A 9 -20.98 18.18 4.39
CA SER A 9 -20.57 16.80 4.16
C SER A 9 -19.18 16.81 3.50
N SER A 10 -18.13 16.53 4.25
CA SER A 10 -16.84 16.09 3.69
C SER A 10 -16.95 14.63 3.25
N GLN A 11 -17.97 14.28 2.47
CA GLN A 11 -17.93 13.11 1.62
C GLN A 11 -17.06 13.45 0.42
N THR A 12 -15.74 13.37 0.63
CA THR A 12 -14.86 13.02 -0.48
C THR A 12 -15.25 11.61 -0.85
N LEU A 13 -16.17 11.49 -1.81
CA LEU A 13 -16.62 10.23 -2.38
C LEU A 13 -15.41 9.63 -3.11
N GLN A 14 -14.52 8.94 -2.36
CA GLN A 14 -13.43 8.20 -2.95
C GLN A 14 -14.06 7.11 -3.83
N LYS A 15 -14.00 7.36 -5.13
CA LYS A 15 -14.37 6.42 -6.18
C LYS A 15 -13.66 5.09 -5.87
N PRO A 16 -14.37 3.94 -5.88
CA PRO A 16 -13.72 2.66 -5.68
C PRO A 16 -12.55 2.53 -6.65
N LEU A 17 -11.38 2.17 -6.13
CA LEU A 17 -10.14 1.91 -6.88
C LEU A 17 -10.44 0.91 -7.99
N SER A 18 -10.77 1.44 -9.17
CA SER A 18 -11.12 0.68 -10.36
C SER A 18 -9.83 0.44 -11.11
N LYS A 19 -9.57 -0.82 -11.50
CA LYS A 19 -8.38 -1.14 -12.31
C LYS A 19 -8.42 -0.25 -13.57
N PRO A 20 -7.38 0.55 -13.85
CA PRO A 20 -7.35 1.38 -15.04
C PRO A 20 -7.28 0.50 -16.29
N ALA A 21 -7.84 1.00 -17.39
CA ALA A 21 -7.82 0.31 -18.69
C ALA A 21 -6.38 0.12 -19.22
N VAL A 22 -5.47 1.04 -18.87
CA VAL A 22 -4.04 0.96 -19.18
C VAL A 22 -3.25 1.10 -17.89
N CYS A 23 -2.31 0.18 -17.67
CA CYS A 23 -1.43 0.16 -16.51
C CYS A 23 -0.14 0.93 -16.84
N SER A 24 -0.04 2.21 -16.46
CA SER A 24 1.17 3.01 -16.71
C SER A 24 1.70 3.70 -15.42
N PRO A 25 2.25 2.93 -14.46
CA PRO A 25 3.21 3.49 -13.51
C PRO A 25 4.42 4.08 -14.23
N SER A 26 5.15 4.99 -13.58
CA SER A 26 6.57 5.15 -13.90
C SER A 26 7.28 3.80 -13.73
N VAL A 27 8.18 3.48 -14.65
CA VAL A 27 8.95 2.21 -14.61
C VAL A 27 9.66 2.05 -13.26
N ALA A 28 10.24 3.14 -12.75
CA ALA A 28 10.90 3.18 -11.46
C ALA A 28 9.96 2.87 -10.27
N PHE A 29 8.73 3.39 -10.27
CA PHE A 29 7.73 3.02 -9.25
C PHE A 29 7.45 1.53 -9.29
N PHE A 30 7.23 0.95 -10.48
CA PHE A 30 6.90 -0.47 -10.56
C PHE A 30 8.07 -1.37 -10.14
N PHE A 31 9.32 -0.99 -10.45
CA PHE A 31 10.49 -1.69 -9.93
C PHE A 31 10.56 -1.67 -8.40
N ALA A 32 10.38 -0.50 -7.78
CA ALA A 32 10.33 -0.39 -6.31
C ALA A 32 9.16 -1.20 -5.72
N TRP A 33 7.98 -1.13 -6.33
CA TRP A 33 6.80 -1.91 -5.94
C TRP A 33 7.05 -3.41 -5.99
N LYS A 34 7.61 -3.90 -7.11
CA LYS A 34 7.88 -5.32 -7.32
C LYS A 34 8.93 -5.84 -6.33
N LYS A 35 9.98 -5.05 -6.04
CA LYS A 35 10.95 -5.35 -4.97
C LYS A 35 10.28 -5.40 -3.59
N GLY A 36 9.42 -4.43 -3.28
CA GLY A 36 8.67 -4.40 -2.02
C GLY A 36 7.79 -5.63 -1.82
N VAL A 37 7.05 -6.03 -2.85
CA VAL A 37 6.23 -7.25 -2.85
C VAL A 37 7.06 -8.50 -2.60
N GLN A 38 8.26 -8.59 -3.20
CA GLN A 38 9.18 -9.70 -2.98
C GLN A 38 9.64 -9.79 -1.52
N ILE A 39 10.03 -8.66 -0.91
CA ILE A 39 10.50 -8.59 0.48
C ILE A 39 9.36 -8.90 1.46
N ALA A 40 8.18 -8.31 1.26
CA ALA A 40 7.04 -8.52 2.15
C ALA A 40 6.45 -9.94 2.04
N GLY A 41 6.66 -10.59 0.90
CA GLY A 41 6.24 -11.96 0.63
C GLY A 41 5.05 -12.02 -0.32
N LEU A 42 5.19 -12.84 -1.36
CA LEU A 42 4.24 -12.91 -2.48
C LEU A 42 2.82 -13.26 -2.04
N ARG A 43 2.67 -14.08 -0.98
CA ARG A 43 1.38 -14.49 -0.39
C ARG A 43 0.42 -13.34 -0.06
N TYR A 44 0.94 -12.13 0.12
CA TYR A 44 0.15 -10.93 0.43
C TYR A 44 -0.28 -10.13 -0.80
N PHE A 45 0.09 -10.53 -2.02
CA PHE A 45 -0.12 -9.74 -3.22
C PHE A 45 -0.56 -10.60 -4.41
N GLY A 46 -1.35 -10.02 -5.31
CA GLY A 46 -1.82 -10.69 -6.52
C GLY A 46 -2.57 -11.99 -6.20
N ASP A 47 -2.19 -13.06 -6.90
CA ASP A 47 -2.65 -14.43 -6.67
C ASP A 47 -1.79 -15.20 -5.65
N GLY A 48 -0.72 -14.59 -5.12
CA GLY A 48 0.21 -15.21 -4.20
C GLY A 48 1.26 -16.13 -4.84
N SER A 49 1.28 -16.26 -6.17
CA SER A 49 2.14 -17.22 -6.88
C SER A 49 3.46 -16.60 -7.37
N GLN A 50 4.49 -17.45 -7.49
CA GLN A 50 5.77 -17.04 -8.09
C GLN A 50 5.62 -16.71 -9.58
N GLU A 51 4.75 -17.43 -10.27
CA GLU A 51 4.42 -17.27 -11.69
C GLU A 51 3.72 -15.94 -11.94
N GLY A 52 2.70 -15.62 -11.14
CA GLY A 52 1.99 -14.35 -11.16
C GLY A 52 2.92 -13.18 -10.87
N PHE A 53 3.83 -13.35 -9.90
CA PHE A 53 4.89 -12.37 -9.64
C PHE A 53 5.81 -12.15 -10.85
N LYS A 54 6.34 -13.21 -11.45
CA LYS A 54 7.24 -13.10 -12.61
C LYS A 54 6.57 -12.39 -13.78
N ARG A 55 5.32 -12.77 -14.11
CA ARG A 55 4.55 -12.24 -15.24
C ARG A 55 3.98 -10.85 -15.02
N SER A 56 3.99 -10.33 -13.79
CA SER A 56 3.48 -8.99 -13.50
C SER A 56 4.31 -7.90 -14.21
N ASP A 57 3.61 -7.04 -14.94
CA ASP A 57 4.13 -5.87 -15.65
C ASP A 57 3.65 -4.53 -15.05
N CYS A 58 2.75 -4.58 -14.05
CA CYS A 58 2.27 -3.39 -13.36
C CYS A 58 1.74 -3.68 -11.95
N ARG A 59 1.61 -2.62 -11.14
CA ARG A 59 1.23 -2.72 -9.71
C ARG A 59 -0.10 -3.43 -9.47
N TRP A 60 -1.05 -3.34 -10.40
CA TRP A 60 -2.38 -3.95 -10.26
C TRP A 60 -2.36 -5.48 -10.34
N HIS A 61 -1.38 -6.06 -11.03
CA HIS A 61 -1.15 -7.51 -11.00
C HIS A 61 -0.64 -7.98 -9.64
N LEU A 62 -0.02 -7.09 -8.89
CA LEU A 62 0.47 -7.31 -7.53
C LEU A 62 -0.31 -6.47 -6.51
N ARG A 63 -1.62 -6.34 -6.70
CA ARG A 63 -2.48 -5.64 -5.72
C ARG A 63 -2.44 -6.34 -4.36
N PRO A 64 -2.50 -5.63 -3.23
CA PRO A 64 -2.59 -6.26 -1.91
C PRO A 64 -3.80 -7.20 -1.80
N ASN A 65 -3.57 -8.39 -1.27
CA ASN A 65 -4.60 -9.35 -0.90
C ASN A 65 -5.00 -9.09 0.57
N LEU A 66 -5.90 -8.13 0.79
CA LEU A 66 -6.31 -7.72 2.13
C LEU A 66 -6.86 -8.87 2.98
N ARG A 67 -7.48 -9.88 2.37
CA ARG A 67 -7.94 -11.09 3.08
C ARG A 67 -6.75 -11.86 3.65
N ALA A 68 -5.72 -12.11 2.84
CA ALA A 68 -4.51 -12.80 3.28
C ALA A 68 -3.72 -11.96 4.31
N ILE A 69 -3.65 -10.64 4.11
CA ILE A 69 -3.00 -9.71 5.04
C ILE A 69 -3.70 -9.76 6.39
N LYS A 70 -4.99 -9.44 6.46
CA LYS A 70 -5.76 -9.40 7.72
C LYS A 70 -5.72 -10.74 8.48
N LYS A 71 -5.74 -11.87 7.76
CA LYS A 71 -5.63 -13.21 8.38
C LYS A 71 -4.29 -13.46 9.09
N ASN A 72 -3.20 -12.90 8.59
CA ASN A 72 -1.84 -13.20 9.09
C ASN A 72 -1.15 -12.01 9.74
N PHE A 73 -1.80 -10.84 9.82
CA PHE A 73 -1.15 -9.61 10.25
C PHE A 73 -0.62 -9.70 11.68
N GLU A 74 -1.37 -10.35 12.57
CA GLU A 74 -1.02 -10.48 13.99
C GLU A 74 0.15 -11.44 14.26
N VAL A 75 0.50 -12.32 13.33
CA VAL A 75 1.66 -13.22 13.50
C VAL A 75 2.95 -12.65 12.92
N LEU A 76 2.87 -11.53 12.19
CA LEU A 76 4.03 -10.79 11.71
C LEU A 76 4.73 -10.05 12.85
N THR A 77 6.05 -9.92 12.75
CA THR A 77 6.84 -9.02 13.60
C THR A 77 6.41 -7.57 13.38
N ASN A 78 6.70 -6.68 14.35
CA ASN A 78 6.32 -5.28 14.22
C ASN A 78 6.93 -4.61 12.97
N GLN A 79 8.20 -4.90 12.67
CA GLN A 79 8.88 -4.40 11.47
C GLN A 79 8.17 -4.84 10.18
N GLU A 80 7.81 -6.12 10.06
CA GLU A 80 7.09 -6.65 8.89
C GLU A 80 5.70 -6.02 8.74
N ARG A 81 4.98 -5.80 9.86
CA ARG A 81 3.68 -5.13 9.85
C ARG A 81 3.79 -3.70 9.33
N VAL A 82 4.74 -2.92 9.85
CA VAL A 82 4.97 -1.54 9.41
C VAL A 82 5.33 -1.50 7.93
N PHE A 83 6.22 -2.38 7.46
CA PHE A 83 6.60 -2.43 6.05
C PHE A 83 5.42 -2.80 5.15
N LEU A 84 4.70 -3.87 5.48
CA LEU A 84 3.54 -4.33 4.72
C LEU A 84 2.43 -3.26 4.69
N ALA A 85 2.15 -2.61 5.82
CA ALA A 85 1.16 -1.55 5.92
C ALA A 85 1.55 -0.33 5.06
N ALA A 86 2.83 0.05 5.06
CA ALA A 86 3.34 1.13 4.21
C ALA A 86 3.16 0.78 2.72
N LEU A 87 3.49 -0.44 2.28
CA LEU A 87 3.22 -0.88 0.90
C LEU A 87 1.73 -0.80 0.57
N VAL A 88 0.85 -1.27 1.45
CA VAL A 88 -0.60 -1.17 1.24
C VAL A 88 -1.02 0.29 1.06
N SER A 89 -0.46 1.25 1.81
CA SER A 89 -0.82 2.67 1.69
C SER A 89 -0.50 3.30 0.33
N PHE A 90 0.55 2.83 -0.36
CA PHE A 90 0.85 3.26 -1.73
C PHE A 90 -0.15 2.71 -2.77
N PHE A 91 -0.89 1.65 -2.42
CA PHE A 91 -1.94 1.10 -3.26
C PHE A 91 -3.33 1.65 -2.91
N ASN A 92 -3.66 1.67 -1.62
CA ASN A 92 -4.89 2.19 -1.03
C ASN A 92 -4.53 2.86 0.31
N ALA A 93 -4.60 4.20 0.33
CA ALA A 93 -4.19 5.01 1.47
C ALA A 93 -5.00 4.72 2.74
N ASP A 94 -6.30 4.42 2.62
CA ASP A 94 -7.18 4.21 3.77
C ASP A 94 -6.89 2.86 4.45
N GLU A 95 -6.88 1.78 3.67
CA GLU A 95 -6.57 0.44 4.19
C GLU A 95 -5.13 0.36 4.72
N GLY A 96 -4.18 1.00 4.04
CA GLY A 96 -2.80 1.08 4.51
C GLY A 96 -2.66 1.92 5.78
N GLY A 97 -3.39 3.04 5.85
CA GLY A 97 -3.43 3.91 7.02
C GLY A 97 -3.97 3.20 8.26
N ASP A 98 -5.00 2.37 8.11
CA ASP A 98 -5.55 1.59 9.21
C ASP A 98 -4.59 0.49 9.69
N LEU A 99 -3.90 -0.19 8.77
CA LEU A 99 -2.85 -1.16 9.13
C LEU A 99 -1.65 -0.50 9.82
N LEU A 100 -1.26 0.72 9.41
CA LEU A 100 -0.19 1.49 10.05
C LEU A 100 -0.57 1.84 11.50
N LYS A 101 -1.80 2.33 11.73
CA LYS A 101 -2.32 2.58 13.09
C LYS A 101 -2.35 1.31 13.92
N GLN A 102 -2.81 0.18 13.36
CA GLN A 102 -2.81 -1.11 14.05
C GLN A 102 -1.39 -1.58 14.42
N SER A 103 -0.37 -1.13 13.69
CA SER A 103 1.05 -1.40 13.96
C SER A 103 1.68 -0.39 14.94
N GLY A 104 0.90 0.54 15.49
CA GLY A 104 1.39 1.57 16.42
C GLY A 104 2.14 2.73 15.77
N VAL A 105 2.10 2.86 14.44
CA VAL A 105 2.71 4.00 13.73
C VAL A 105 1.87 5.24 13.95
N ARG A 106 2.50 6.29 14.48
CA ARG A 106 1.88 7.60 14.76
C ARG A 106 2.34 8.65 13.75
N GLY A 107 3.51 8.47 13.15
CA GLY A 107 4.07 9.38 12.16
C GLY A 107 5.31 8.81 11.47
N LEU A 108 5.90 9.59 10.56
CA LEU A 108 7.02 9.15 9.71
C LEU A 108 8.25 8.71 10.50
N SER A 109 8.51 9.29 11.68
CA SER A 109 9.65 8.89 12.53
C SER A 109 9.57 7.43 13.00
N ASP A 110 8.37 6.88 13.12
CA ASP A 110 8.17 5.48 13.56
C ASP A 110 8.56 4.47 12.45
N LEU A 111 8.78 4.92 11.20
CA LEU A 111 9.31 4.08 10.12
C LEU A 111 10.81 3.76 10.28
N GLY A 112 11.49 4.33 11.28
CA GLY A 112 12.89 4.02 11.59
C GLY A 112 13.16 2.55 11.98
N ILE A 113 12.10 1.77 12.24
CA ILE A 113 12.20 0.32 12.49
C ILE A 113 12.52 -0.50 11.22
N LEU A 114 12.31 0.06 10.04
CA LEU A 114 12.52 -0.64 8.77
C LEU A 114 14.00 -0.94 8.52
N THR A 115 14.29 -2.05 7.82
CA THR A 115 15.64 -2.33 7.35
C THR A 115 16.07 -1.33 6.27
N PHE A 116 17.37 -1.24 5.99
CA PHE A 116 17.87 -0.41 4.89
C PHE A 116 17.19 -0.76 3.55
N GLU A 117 17.00 -2.05 3.26
CA GLU A 117 16.37 -2.49 2.01
C GLU A 117 14.88 -2.11 1.94
N GLN A 118 14.16 -2.19 3.07
CA GLN A 118 12.78 -1.74 3.16
C GLN A 118 12.68 -0.22 3.01
N CYS A 119 13.58 0.54 3.64
CA CYS A 119 13.68 1.99 3.48
C CYS A 119 13.96 2.39 2.03
N ASP A 120 14.87 1.70 1.35
CA ASP A 120 15.18 1.91 -0.08
C ASP A 120 13.94 1.72 -0.96
N VAL A 121 13.15 0.67 -0.69
CA VAL A 121 11.86 0.46 -1.36
C VAL A 121 10.89 1.61 -1.10
N ILE A 122 10.68 1.99 0.17
CA ILE A 122 9.72 3.06 0.53
C ILE A 122 10.16 4.40 -0.08
N ALA A 123 11.46 4.73 -0.03
CA ALA A 123 12.00 5.92 -0.67
C ALA A 123 11.79 5.89 -2.19
N GLY A 124 12.08 4.75 -2.84
CA GLY A 124 11.82 4.54 -4.26
C GLY A 124 10.34 4.73 -4.62
N LEU A 125 9.42 4.26 -3.77
CA LEU A 125 7.99 4.51 -3.94
C LEU A 125 7.67 6.00 -3.78
N ILE A 126 8.10 6.67 -2.71
CA ILE A 126 7.87 8.11 -2.49
C ILE A 126 8.35 8.94 -3.68
N MET A 127 9.59 8.74 -4.10
CA MET A 127 10.24 9.52 -5.16
C MET A 127 9.56 9.36 -6.51
N ASN A 128 8.91 8.22 -6.75
CA ASN A 128 8.30 7.89 -8.03
C ASN A 128 6.76 7.83 -7.96
N ASN A 129 6.17 8.22 -6.82
CA ASN A 129 4.74 8.33 -6.61
C ASN A 129 4.23 9.67 -7.15
N HIS A 130 4.56 9.99 -8.40
CA HIS A 130 3.97 11.12 -9.09
C HIS A 130 2.52 10.79 -9.41
N ALA A 131 1.63 11.75 -9.10
CA ALA A 131 0.19 11.57 -9.06
C ALA A 131 -0.36 10.78 -10.25
N TRP A 132 -1.21 9.82 -9.90
CA TRP A 132 -2.01 8.97 -10.77
C TRP A 132 -3.43 9.51 -10.88
#